data_AF-A0AAE1BV81-F1
#
_entry.id   AF-A0AAE1BV81-F1
#
_cell.length_a   1.000
_cell.length_b   1.000
_cell.length_c   1.000
_cell.angle_alpha   90.00
_cell.angle_beta   90.00
_cell.angle_gamma   90.00
#
_symmetry.space_group_name_H-M   'P 1'
#
loop_
_entity.id
_entity.type
_entity.pdbx_description
1 polymer ?
#
loop_
_entity_poly.entity_id
_entity_poly.type
_entity_poly.pdbx_seq_one_letter_code
_entity_poly.pdbx_strand_id
1 'polypeptide(L)'
;MISRTLFPNDVACVLPEECLRACGSRTSCYNSAYPRLVVGIMPPGFKGVMLAVMVAALMSDLTSIFNSASAIFTLDLWPRLRPRLALGSS
;
A
#
# COMPACT_ATOMS: atom_id res chain seq x y z
N MET A 1 16.78 3.04 12.01
CA MET A 1 15.93 4.06 11.35
C MET A 1 15.59 5.13 12.36
N ILE A 2 15.57 6.41 11.94
CA ILE A 2 15.31 7.57 12.80
C ILE A 2 13.92 7.50 13.49
N SER A 3 12.93 6.86 12.85
CA SER A 3 11.61 6.60 13.45
C SER A 3 11.65 5.81 14.75
N ARG A 4 12.62 4.90 14.94
CA ARG A 4 12.71 4.06 16.14
C ARG A 4 13.23 4.81 17.36
N THR A 5 14.08 5.82 17.14
CA THR A 5 14.60 6.68 18.22
C THR A 5 13.58 7.74 18.61
N LEU A 6 12.77 8.23 17.65
CA LEU A 6 11.73 9.23 17.90
C LEU A 6 10.42 8.63 18.43
N PHE A 7 10.06 7.41 18.04
CA PHE A 7 8.81 6.75 18.42
C PHE A 7 9.04 5.32 18.94
N PRO A 8 9.59 5.18 20.16
CA PRO A 8 9.98 3.89 20.71
C PRO A 8 8.78 2.98 21.04
N ASN A 9 7.67 3.54 21.50
CA ASN A 9 6.49 2.76 21.87
C ASN A 9 5.62 2.36 20.67
N ASP A 10 5.56 3.21 19.62
CA ASP A 10 4.70 2.98 18.45
C ASP A 10 5.38 2.20 17.32
N VAL A 11 6.71 2.35 17.15
CA VAL A 11 7.46 1.82 16.00
C VAL A 11 8.54 0.86 16.44
N ALA A 12 9.34 1.23 17.46
CA ALA A 12 10.42 0.36 17.92
C ALA A 12 9.95 -0.80 18.79
N CYS A 13 8.75 -0.69 19.38
CA CYS A 13 8.12 -1.60 20.33
C CYS A 13 9.07 -2.08 21.43
N VAL A 14 8.98 -1.50 22.63
CA VAL A 14 9.80 -1.94 23.78
C VAL A 14 9.40 -3.34 24.26
N LEU A 15 8.10 -3.69 24.20
CA LEU A 15 7.59 -5.03 24.52
C LEU A 15 7.31 -5.85 23.23
N PRO A 16 7.91 -7.06 23.09
CA PRO A 16 7.71 -7.90 21.91
C PRO A 16 6.32 -8.54 21.83
N GLU A 17 5.65 -8.76 22.97
CA GLU A 17 4.30 -9.35 23.07
C GLU A 17 3.23 -8.44 22.44
N GLU A 18 3.25 -7.14 22.78
CA GLU A 18 2.32 -6.16 22.23
C GLU A 18 2.55 -5.95 20.73
N CYS A 19 3.81 -5.90 20.29
CA CYS A 19 4.16 -5.72 18.89
C CYS A 19 3.70 -6.92 18.02
N LEU A 20 3.81 -8.14 18.55
CA LEU A 20 3.32 -9.33 17.86
C LEU A 20 1.80 -9.25 17.66
N ARG A 21 1.05 -8.80 18.68
CA ARG A 21 -0.41 -8.64 18.60
C ARG A 21 -0.84 -7.51 17.66
N ALA A 22 -0.15 -6.37 17.69
CA ALA A 22 -0.54 -5.20 16.90
C ALA A 22 -0.07 -5.25 15.45
N CYS A 23 1.13 -5.79 15.20
CA CYS A 23 1.83 -5.65 13.91
C CYS A 23 2.28 -6.98 13.29
N GLY A 24 2.04 -8.11 13.95
CA GLY A 24 2.47 -9.43 13.47
C GLY A 24 3.98 -9.62 13.46
N SER A 25 4.75 -8.72 14.08
CA SER A 25 6.21 -8.76 14.15
C SER A 25 6.68 -8.50 15.58
N ARG A 26 7.67 -9.27 16.05
CA ARG A 26 8.27 -9.09 17.39
C ARG A 26 9.19 -7.88 17.48
N THR A 27 9.62 -7.34 16.34
CA THR A 27 10.73 -6.39 16.30
C THR A 27 10.32 -4.99 15.90
N SER A 28 9.22 -4.75 15.15
CA SER A 28 8.77 -3.39 14.81
C SER A 28 7.53 -3.33 13.94
N CYS A 29 6.76 -2.27 14.13
CA CYS A 29 5.68 -1.82 13.24
C CYS A 29 6.25 -0.91 12.13
N TYR A 30 6.81 -1.50 11.07
CA TYR A 30 7.48 -0.71 10.02
C TYR A 30 6.50 0.07 9.12
N ASN A 31 5.30 -0.47 8.86
CA ASN A 31 4.28 0.18 8.02
C ASN A 31 3.77 1.50 8.62
N SER A 32 3.74 1.62 9.95
CA SER A 32 3.30 2.84 10.64
C SER A 32 4.43 3.88 10.80
N ALA A 33 5.69 3.50 10.57
CA ALA A 33 6.84 4.35 10.83
C ALA A 33 6.83 5.64 9.98
N TYR A 34 6.56 5.51 8.69
CA TYR A 34 6.54 6.63 7.76
C TYR A 34 5.40 7.64 8.06
N PRO A 35 4.13 7.22 8.17
CA PRO A 35 3.05 8.16 8.49
C PRO A 35 3.24 8.79 9.88
N ARG A 36 3.83 8.09 10.85
CA ARG A 36 4.12 8.66 12.18
C ARG A 36 5.17 9.77 12.12
N LEU A 37 6.21 9.60 11.31
CA LEU A 37 7.21 10.63 11.07
C LEU A 37 6.61 11.88 10.40
N VAL A 38 5.81 11.68 9.35
CA VAL A 38 5.17 12.78 8.62
C VAL A 38 4.26 13.60 9.55
N VAL A 39 3.43 12.94 10.35
CA VAL A 39 2.50 13.63 11.26
C VAL A 39 3.21 14.23 12.46
N GLY A 40 4.24 13.56 12.99
CA GLY A 40 4.91 13.95 14.23
C GLY A 40 5.93 15.07 14.09
N ILE A 41 6.63 15.17 12.96
CA ILE A 41 7.83 16.04 12.84
C ILE A 41 7.66 17.15 11.79
N MET A 42 6.91 16.88 10.72
CA MET A 42 6.81 17.82 9.59
C MET A 42 6.07 19.11 10.01
N PRO A 43 6.42 20.30 9.49
CA PRO A 43 5.69 21.53 9.77
C PRO A 43 4.26 21.51 9.23
N PRO A 44 3.35 22.35 9.80
CA PRO A 44 1.99 22.50 9.29
C PRO A 44 1.99 22.93 7.81
N GLY A 45 1.01 22.48 7.04
CA GLY A 45 0.96 22.62 5.58
C GLY A 45 1.59 21.44 4.85
N PHE A 46 2.88 21.18 5.05
CA PHE A 46 3.58 20.07 4.40
C PHE A 46 3.05 18.69 4.83
N LYS A 47 2.53 18.56 6.07
CA LYS A 47 1.82 17.35 6.53
C LYS A 47 0.70 16.94 5.58
N GLY A 48 -0.13 17.89 5.19
CA GLY A 48 -1.28 17.65 4.31
C GLY A 48 -0.84 17.24 2.91
N VAL A 49 0.17 17.93 2.36
CA VAL A 49 0.74 17.62 1.05
C VAL A 49 1.29 16.19 1.00
N MET A 50 2.07 15.77 2.01
CA MET A 50 2.64 14.43 2.02
C MET A 50 1.59 13.32 2.19
N LEU A 51 0.56 13.56 3.00
CA LEU A 51 -0.56 12.62 3.11
C LEU A 51 -1.34 12.50 1.79
N ALA A 52 -1.57 13.62 1.10
CA ALA A 52 -2.24 13.64 -0.20
C ALA A 52 -1.43 12.87 -1.26
N VAL A 53 -0.11 13.06 -1.32
CA VAL A 53 0.78 12.32 -2.22
C VAL A 53 0.71 10.81 -1.96
N MET A 54 0.64 10.40 -0.69
CA MET A 54 0.55 8.98 -0.33
C MET A 54 -0.76 8.36 -0.82
N VAL A 55 -1.89 9.06 -0.67
CA VAL A 55 -3.19 8.61 -1.20
C VAL A 55 -3.20 8.61 -2.73
N ALA A 56 -2.61 9.62 -3.36
CA ALA A 56 -2.50 9.70 -4.81
C ALA A 56 -1.68 8.53 -5.39
N ALA A 57 -0.58 8.16 -4.73
CA ALA A 57 0.22 7.00 -5.10
C ALA A 57 -0.61 5.70 -5.03
N LEU A 58 -1.34 5.49 -3.92
CA LEU A 58 -2.22 4.33 -3.77
C LEU A 58 -3.30 4.28 -4.86
N MET A 59 -3.91 5.41 -5.21
CA MET A 59 -4.91 5.47 -6.29
C MET A 59 -4.29 5.16 -7.66
N SER A 60 -3.05 5.59 -7.91
CA SER A 60 -2.32 5.26 -9.13
C SER A 60 -2.03 3.75 -9.23
N ASP A 61 -1.60 3.14 -8.12
CA ASP A 61 -1.35 1.70 -8.07
C ASP A 61 -2.63 0.89 -8.29
N LEU A 62 -3.72 1.28 -7.63
CA LEU A 62 -5.03 0.66 -7.83
C LEU A 62 -5.51 0.80 -9.29
N THR A 63 -5.35 1.99 -9.87
CA THR A 63 -5.70 2.23 -11.28
C THR A 63 -4.86 1.36 -12.21
N SER A 64 -3.55 1.22 -11.95
CA SER A 64 -2.65 0.35 -12.70
C SER A 64 -3.05 -1.12 -12.61
N ILE A 65 -3.39 -1.60 -11.41
CA ILE A 65 -3.85 -2.97 -11.17
C ILE A 65 -5.14 -3.24 -11.94
N PHE A 66 -6.13 -2.34 -11.85
CA PHE A 66 -7.40 -2.53 -12.55
C PHE A 66 -7.25 -2.47 -14.06
N ASN A 67 -6.44 -1.54 -14.57
CA ASN A 67 -6.15 -1.45 -16.00
C ASN A 67 -5.53 -2.76 -16.51
N SER A 68 -4.51 -3.25 -15.80
CA SER A 68 -3.84 -4.51 -16.15
C SER A 68 -4.76 -5.73 -16.03
N ALA A 69 -5.55 -5.82 -14.97
CA ALA A 69 -6.51 -6.92 -14.76
C ALA A 69 -7.61 -6.93 -15.84
N SER A 70 -8.08 -5.77 -16.28
CA SER A 70 -9.07 -5.66 -17.35
C SER A 70 -8.53 -6.11 -18.71
N ALA A 71 -7.26 -5.85 -19.00
CA ALA A 71 -6.60 -6.33 -20.21
C ALA A 71 -6.50 -7.86 -20.20
N ILE A 72 -6.01 -8.44 -19.10
CA ILE A 72 -5.95 -9.90 -18.93
C ILE A 72 -7.36 -10.51 -19.04
N PHE A 73 -8.37 -9.87 -18.44
CA PHE A 73 -9.73 -10.35 -18.51
C PHE A 73 -10.29 -10.34 -19.94
N THR A 74 -10.09 -9.25 -20.69
CA THR A 74 -10.69 -9.09 -22.03
C THR A 74 -9.92 -9.77 -23.14
N LEU A 75 -8.60 -9.89 -23.03
CA LEU A 75 -7.74 -10.49 -24.04
C LEU A 75 -7.51 -11.99 -23.80
N ASP A 76 -7.28 -12.40 -22.56
CA ASP A 76 -6.94 -13.80 -22.26
C ASP A 76 -8.17 -14.62 -21.83
N LEU A 77 -9.00 -14.07 -20.96
CA LEU A 77 -10.09 -14.82 -20.34
C LEU A 77 -11.37 -14.79 -21.17
N TRP A 78 -11.76 -13.62 -21.68
CA TRP A 78 -13.01 -13.41 -22.42
C TRP A 78 -13.16 -14.29 -23.67
N PRO A 79 -12.13 -14.50 -24.53
CA PRO A 79 -12.26 -15.39 -25.70
C PRO A 79 -12.45 -16.85 -25.30
N ARG A 80 -11.85 -17.28 -24.17
CA ARG A 80 -12.01 -18.65 -23.65
C ARG A 80 -13.41 -18.92 -23.13
N LEU A 81 -14.03 -17.93 -22.47
CA LEU A 81 -15.41 -18.05 -21.99
C LEU A 81 -16.45 -17.93 -23.10
N ARG A 82 -16.16 -17.20 -24.18
CA ARG A 82 -17.07 -17.05 -25.34
C ARG A 82 -16.42 -17.46 -26.66
N PRO A 83 -16.24 -18.77 -26.90
CA PRO A 83 -15.60 -19.30 -28.11
C PRO A 83 -16.35 -18.96 -29.41
N ARG A 84 -17.65 -18.64 -29.34
CA ARG A 84 -18.47 -18.27 -30.52
C ARG A 84 -18.00 -16.98 -31.23
N LEU A 85 -17.23 -16.12 -30.57
CA LEU A 85 -16.67 -14.89 -31.17
C LEU A 85 -15.22 -15.06 -31.67
N ALA A 86 -14.52 -16.12 -31.25
CA ALA A 86 -13.13 -16.38 -31.63
C ALA A 86 -12.99 -17.08 -33.01
N LEU A 87 -14.08 -17.62 -33.56
CA LEU A 87 -14.12 -18.27 -34.88
C LEU A 87 -14.18 -17.28 -36.07
N GLY A 88 -13.85 -16.01 -35.86
CA GLY A 88 -13.96 -14.94 -36.87
C GLY A 88 -12.70 -14.11 -37.14
N SER A 89 -11.56 -14.40 -36.49
CA SER A 89 -10.27 -13.83 -36.91
C SER A 89 -9.43 -14.94 -37.56
N SER A 90 -9.47 -14.94 -38.89
CA SER A 90 -8.66 -15.73 -39.82
C SER A 90 -7.17 -15.74 -39.49
#